data_AF-A0A271J2J3-F1
#
_entry.id   AF-A0A271J2J3-F1
#
_cell.length_a   1.000
_cell.length_b   1.000
_cell.length_c   1.000
_cell.angle_alpha   90.00
_cell.angle_beta   90.00
_cell.angle_gamma   90.00
#
_symmetry.space_group_name_H-M   'P 1'
#
loop_
_entity.id
_entity.type
_entity.pdbx_description
1 polymer ?
#
loop_
_entity_poly.entity_id
_entity_poly.type
_entity_poly.pdbx_seq_one_letter_code
_entity_poly.pdbx_strand_id
1 'polypeptide(L)'
;MSSHDAPRAVLDTNVLVAAGFRPRSASGRLAAAVRDGRLLALWTEATRAEAVSVLGRIPPLRPADLGALFPEAGQVQLLLDSDRFDRVPGPADRTFAALASAAGAPLVTADAPLAEGARAHGVDVRAPSEAARSLL
;
A
#
# COMPACT_ATOMS: atom_id res chain seq x y z
N MET A 1 -5.68 -26.46 3.76
CA MET A 1 -5.85 -25.18 4.46
C MET A 1 -5.90 -24.10 3.38
N SER A 2 -7.10 -23.61 3.09
CA SER A 2 -7.32 -22.63 2.02
C SER A 2 -6.74 -21.27 2.41
N SER A 3 -5.90 -20.68 1.56
CA SER A 3 -5.18 -19.41 1.79
C SER A 3 -6.07 -18.15 1.79
N HIS A 4 -7.17 -18.14 2.56
CA HIS A 4 -8.19 -17.08 2.54
C HIS A 4 -8.13 -16.07 3.70
N ASP A 5 -7.11 -16.10 4.58
CA ASP A 5 -7.20 -15.39 5.87
C ASP A 5 -6.03 -14.45 6.21
N ALA A 6 -5.12 -14.19 5.26
CA ALA A 6 -4.08 -13.18 5.48
C ALA A 6 -4.75 -11.79 5.53
N PRO A 7 -4.44 -10.95 6.54
CA PRO A 7 -4.93 -9.58 6.57
C PRO A 7 -4.56 -8.85 5.27
N ARG A 8 -5.44 -7.96 4.83
CA ARG A 8 -5.30 -7.25 3.56
C ARG A 8 -5.00 -5.78 3.83
N ALA A 9 -4.14 -5.18 3.02
CA ALA A 9 -3.84 -3.76 3.12
C ALA A 9 -3.42 -3.18 1.78
N VAL A 10 -3.70 -1.90 1.57
CA VAL A 10 -3.10 -1.11 0.51
C VAL A 10 -1.88 -0.41 1.10
N LEU A 11 -0.69 -0.71 0.59
CA LEU A 11 0.54 -0.05 1.03
C LEU A 11 0.87 1.10 0.10
N ASP A 12 0.95 2.31 0.64
CA ASP A 12 1.48 3.47 -0.09
C ASP A 12 2.96 3.23 -0.46
N THR A 13 3.37 3.77 -1.61
CA THR A 13 4.75 3.84 -2.06
C THR A 13 5.70 4.36 -0.98
N ASN A 14 5.30 5.35 -0.16
CA ASN A 14 6.16 5.87 0.91
C ASN A 14 6.51 4.80 1.96
N VAL A 15 5.62 3.84 2.21
CA VAL A 15 5.83 2.73 3.12
C VAL A 15 6.87 1.79 2.52
N LEU A 16 6.77 1.51 1.21
CA LEU A 16 7.73 0.67 0.51
C LEU A 16 9.13 1.30 0.46
N VAL A 17 9.21 2.62 0.22
CA VAL A 17 10.47 3.38 0.28
C VAL A 17 11.07 3.31 1.68
N ALA A 18 10.27 3.60 2.72
CA ALA A 18 10.72 3.55 4.10
C ALA A 18 11.17 2.14 4.52
N ALA A 19 10.48 1.10 4.05
CA ALA A 19 10.85 -0.29 4.29
C ALA A 19 12.21 -0.63 3.71
N GLY A 20 12.51 -0.12 2.51
CA GLY A 20 13.80 -0.30 1.85
C GLY A 20 14.97 0.32 2.61
N PHE A 21 14.80 1.52 3.17
CA PHE A 21 15.85 2.19 3.96
C PHE A 21 15.94 1.69 5.40
N ARG A 22 14.82 1.27 6.01
CA ARG A 22 14.74 0.85 7.41
C ARG A 22 14.02 -0.50 7.53
N PRO A 23 14.67 -1.63 7.20
CA PRO A 23 14.03 -2.95 7.18
C PRO A 23 13.46 -3.41 8.53
N ARG A 24 14.00 -2.90 9.65
CA ARG A 24 13.50 -3.21 11.01
C ARG A 24 12.39 -2.27 11.49
N SER A 25 12.03 -1.26 10.71
CA SER A 25 10.92 -0.35 11.03
C SER A 25 9.57 -1.02 10.85
N ALA A 26 8.48 -0.35 11.27
CA ALA A 26 7.12 -0.83 11.04
C ALA A 26 6.84 -1.07 9.54
N SER A 27 7.26 -0.15 8.66
CA SER A 27 7.17 -0.31 7.21
C SER A 27 7.96 -1.52 6.72
N GLY A 28 9.16 -1.72 7.25
CA GLY A 28 9.99 -2.88 6.95
C GLY A 28 9.35 -4.21 7.34
N ARG A 29 8.74 -4.26 8.54
CA ARG A 29 7.98 -5.44 9.01
C ARG A 29 6.76 -5.74 8.15
N LEU A 30 6.02 -4.72 7.71
CA LEU A 30 4.88 -4.88 6.80
C LEU A 30 5.33 -5.43 5.46
N ALA A 31 6.36 -4.85 4.85
CA ALA A 31 6.91 -5.32 3.58
C ALA A 31 7.46 -6.76 3.68
N ALA A 32 8.10 -7.13 4.78
CA ALA A 32 8.52 -8.51 5.04
C ALA A 32 7.31 -9.45 5.15
N ALA A 33 6.26 -9.05 5.85
CA ALA A 33 5.04 -9.86 5.95
C ALA A 33 4.35 -10.07 4.60
N VAL A 34 4.41 -9.11 3.68
CA VAL A 34 3.93 -9.29 2.31
C VAL A 34 4.75 -10.36 1.59
N ARG A 35 6.08 -10.27 1.65
CA ARG A 35 6.98 -11.26 1.04
C ARG A 35 6.78 -12.66 1.61
N ASP A 36 6.53 -12.76 2.91
CA ASP A 36 6.29 -14.03 3.60
C ASP A 36 4.86 -14.57 3.41
N GLY A 37 3.98 -13.85 2.70
CA GLY A 37 2.56 -14.21 2.52
C GLY A 37 1.71 -14.08 3.79
N ARG A 38 2.22 -13.42 4.84
CA ARG A 38 1.51 -13.15 6.10
C ARG A 38 0.61 -11.91 6.03
N LEU A 39 0.85 -11.02 5.06
CA LEU A 39 0.01 -9.86 4.73
C LEU A 39 -0.25 -9.86 3.22
N LEU A 40 -1.49 -9.74 2.80
CA LEU A 40 -1.81 -9.60 1.38
C LEU A 40 -1.84 -8.12 0.99
N ALA A 41 -0.80 -7.66 0.29
CA ALA A 41 -0.78 -6.32 -0.31
C ALA A 41 -1.74 -6.27 -1.50
N LEU A 42 -2.70 -5.34 -1.45
CA LEU A 42 -3.62 -5.09 -2.54
C LEU A 42 -3.07 -4.01 -3.46
N TRP A 43 -3.18 -4.22 -4.78
CA TRP A 43 -2.62 -3.33 -5.78
C TRP A 43 -3.41 -3.33 -7.09
N THR A 44 -3.36 -2.23 -7.83
CA THR A 44 -3.71 -2.17 -9.25
C THR A 44 -2.45 -1.99 -10.09
N GLU A 45 -2.53 -2.20 -11.40
CA GLU A 45 -1.38 -1.94 -12.27
C GLU A 45 -0.90 -0.48 -12.16
N ALA A 46 -1.81 0.46 -11.95
CA ALA A 46 -1.46 1.87 -11.74
C ALA A 46 -0.64 2.08 -10.45
N THR A 47 -1.06 1.53 -9.31
CA THR A 47 -0.32 1.68 -8.05
C THR A 47 1.02 0.94 -8.08
N ARG A 48 1.07 -0.23 -8.75
CA ARG A 48 2.31 -0.99 -8.95
C ARG A 48 3.29 -0.21 -9.84
N ALA A 49 2.83 0.33 -10.97
CA ALA A 49 3.65 1.12 -11.87
C ALA A 49 4.23 2.37 -11.18
N GLU A 50 3.43 3.07 -10.37
CA GLU A 50 3.90 4.21 -9.57
C GLU A 50 4.98 3.80 -8.57
N ALA A 51 4.74 2.74 -7.80
CA ALA A 51 5.72 2.24 -6.83
C ALA A 51 7.03 1.81 -7.50
N VAL A 52 6.96 1.09 -8.62
CA VAL A 52 8.14 0.68 -9.41
C VAL A 52 8.89 1.90 -9.94
N SER A 53 8.17 2.90 -10.46
CA SER A 53 8.74 4.16 -10.95
C SER A 53 9.48 4.92 -9.86
N VAL A 54 8.90 5.05 -8.66
CA VAL A 54 9.54 5.71 -7.51
C VAL A 54 10.75 4.92 -7.01
N LEU A 55 10.60 3.62 -6.77
CA LEU A 55 11.67 2.79 -6.22
C LEU A 55 12.86 2.66 -7.20
N GLY A 56 12.58 2.56 -8.51
CA GLY A 56 13.61 2.50 -9.54
C GLY A 56 14.46 3.78 -9.64
N ARG A 57 13.92 4.94 -9.23
CA ARG A 57 14.64 6.21 -9.17
C ARG A 57 15.56 6.35 -7.96
N ILE A 58 15.48 5.43 -6.98
CA ILE A 58 16.26 5.50 -5.74
C ILE A 58 17.37 4.43 -5.81
N PRO A 59 18.65 4.80 -6.06
CA PRO A 59 19.73 3.84 -6.31
C PRO A 59 19.90 2.69 -5.30
N PRO A 60 19.81 2.91 -3.97
CA PRO A 60 19.90 1.82 -2.99
C PRO A 60 18.66 0.90 -2.94
N LEU A 61 17.56 1.29 -3.60
CA LEU A 61 16.30 0.54 -3.64
C LEU A 61 16.03 -0.11 -5.01
N ARG A 62 17.04 -0.12 -5.90
CA ARG A 62 16.95 -0.76 -7.22
C ARG A 62 16.63 -2.27 -7.08
N PRO A 63 15.86 -2.84 -8.02
CA PRO A 63 14.93 -3.91 -7.70
C PRO A 63 15.63 -5.26 -7.68
N ALA A 64 15.80 -5.85 -6.49
CA ALA A 64 16.03 -7.29 -6.38
C ALA A 64 14.73 -8.08 -6.18
N ASP A 65 13.69 -7.54 -5.52
CA ASP A 65 12.49 -8.33 -5.19
C ASP A 65 11.20 -7.51 -5.11
N LEU A 66 10.91 -6.66 -6.12
CA LEU A 66 9.64 -5.93 -6.18
C LEU A 66 8.45 -6.86 -6.45
N GLY A 67 8.62 -7.93 -7.20
CA GLY A 67 7.54 -8.88 -7.51
C GLY A 67 6.91 -9.48 -6.25
N ALA A 68 7.72 -9.78 -5.23
CA ALA A 68 7.24 -10.32 -3.95
C ALA A 68 6.42 -9.31 -3.11
N LEU A 69 6.44 -8.01 -3.45
CA LEU A 69 5.58 -7.00 -2.82
C LEU A 69 4.23 -6.85 -3.52
N PHE A 70 4.08 -7.41 -4.71
CA PHE A 70 2.87 -7.35 -5.53
C PHE A 70 2.42 -8.77 -5.90
N PRO A 71 2.02 -9.59 -4.92
CA PRO A 71 1.57 -10.96 -5.20
C PRO A 71 0.34 -10.93 -6.12
N GLU A 72 0.24 -11.85 -7.07
CA GLU A 72 -0.89 -11.93 -8.02
C GLU A 72 -2.25 -12.00 -7.31
N ALA A 73 -2.32 -12.71 -6.19
CA ALA A 73 -3.53 -12.82 -5.36
C ALA A 73 -4.02 -11.47 -4.80
N GLY A 74 -3.15 -10.45 -4.76
CA GLY A 74 -3.47 -9.09 -4.32
C GLY A 74 -3.90 -8.16 -5.45
N GLN A 75 -3.87 -8.61 -6.70
CA GLN A 75 -4.22 -7.77 -7.84
C GLN A 75 -5.74 -7.48 -7.85
N VAL A 76 -6.07 -6.19 -7.91
CA VAL A 76 -7.44 -5.71 -8.05
C VAL A 76 -7.62 -5.15 -9.47
N GLN A 77 -8.55 -5.74 -10.22
CA GLN A 77 -8.87 -5.35 -11.61
C GLN A 77 -10.14 -4.48 -11.71
N LEU A 78 -10.60 -3.92 -10.58
CA LEU A 78 -11.78 -3.06 -10.55
C LEU A 78 -11.48 -1.70 -11.16
N LEU A 79 -12.48 -1.13 -11.83
CA LEU A 79 -12.44 0.27 -12.24
C LEU A 79 -12.58 1.12 -10.97
N LEU A 80 -11.59 1.98 -10.71
CA LEU A 80 -11.57 2.85 -9.55
C LEU A 80 -12.12 4.23 -9.91
N ASP A 81 -13.09 4.71 -9.14
CA ASP A 81 -13.54 6.10 -9.18
C ASP A 81 -12.62 6.96 -8.30
N SER A 82 -11.42 7.24 -8.80
CA SER A 82 -10.40 8.02 -8.08
C SER A 82 -10.76 9.50 -7.98
N ASP A 83 -11.55 10.04 -8.91
CA ASP A 83 -11.95 11.45 -8.92
C ASP A 83 -12.91 11.79 -7.77
N ARG A 84 -13.64 10.80 -7.23
CA ARG A 84 -14.42 10.96 -6.00
C ARG A 84 -13.57 11.40 -4.79
N PHE A 85 -12.26 11.14 -4.79
CA PHE A 85 -11.34 11.49 -3.71
C PHE A 85 -10.77 12.90 -3.92
N ASP A 86 -11.64 13.89 -4.12
CA ASP A 86 -11.29 15.27 -4.46
C ASP A 86 -10.50 16.00 -3.36
N ARG A 87 -10.59 15.55 -2.11
CA ARG A 87 -9.78 16.05 -0.97
C ARG A 87 -8.39 15.45 -0.89
N VAL A 88 -8.08 14.44 -1.70
CA VAL A 88 -6.73 13.87 -1.80
C VAL A 88 -5.92 14.66 -2.85
N PRO A 89 -4.71 15.16 -2.52
CA PRO A 89 -4.03 16.17 -3.34
C PRO A 89 -3.60 15.69 -4.74
N GLY A 90 -3.05 14.47 -4.83
CA GLY A 90 -2.43 13.95 -6.05
C GLY A 90 -3.28 12.89 -6.75
N PRO A 91 -3.28 12.81 -8.10
CA PRO A 91 -3.96 11.74 -8.85
C PRO A 91 -3.48 10.33 -8.48
N ALA A 92 -2.18 10.17 -8.22
CA ALA A 92 -1.62 8.91 -7.75
C ALA A 92 -2.16 8.54 -6.36
N ASP A 93 -2.14 9.49 -5.43
CA ASP A 93 -2.65 9.36 -4.06
C ASP A 93 -4.15 9.02 -4.04
N ARG A 94 -4.94 9.64 -4.92
CA ARG A 94 -6.37 9.34 -5.12
C ARG A 94 -6.58 7.88 -5.51
N THR A 95 -5.68 7.32 -6.32
CA THR A 95 -5.76 5.92 -6.75
C THR A 95 -5.56 4.97 -5.55
N PHE A 96 -4.65 5.29 -4.63
CA PHE A 96 -4.47 4.50 -3.40
C PHE A 96 -5.70 4.56 -2.50
N ALA A 97 -6.29 5.75 -2.32
CA ALA A 97 -7.51 5.92 -1.53
C ALA A 97 -8.71 5.18 -2.16
N ALA A 98 -8.87 5.27 -3.48
CA ALA A 98 -9.92 4.57 -4.21
C ALA A 98 -9.77 3.05 -4.14
N LEU A 99 -8.54 2.54 -4.28
CA LEU A 99 -8.26 1.12 -4.13
C LEU A 99 -8.63 0.61 -2.73
N ALA A 100 -8.20 1.32 -1.68
CA ALA A 100 -8.49 0.96 -0.29
C ALA A 100 -10.00 0.93 -0.02
N SER A 101 -10.71 1.96 -0.51
CA SER A 101 -12.17 2.05 -0.41
C SER A 101 -12.87 0.91 -1.15
N ALA A 102 -12.49 0.63 -2.40
CA ALA A 102 -13.14 -0.39 -3.22
C ALA A 102 -12.89 -1.81 -2.67
N ALA A 103 -11.71 -2.06 -2.10
CA ALA A 103 -11.35 -3.34 -1.54
C ALA A 103 -11.84 -3.57 -0.10
N GLY A 104 -12.33 -2.54 0.58
CA GLY A 104 -12.69 -2.59 2.00
C GLY A 104 -11.48 -2.97 2.87
N ALA A 105 -10.32 -2.39 2.58
CA ALA A 105 -9.05 -2.67 3.26
C ALA A 105 -8.39 -1.36 3.73
N PRO A 106 -7.61 -1.38 4.81
CA PRO A 106 -6.92 -0.19 5.28
C PRO A 106 -5.88 0.31 4.26
N LEU A 107 -5.85 1.62 4.07
CA LEU A 107 -4.73 2.32 3.45
C LEU A 107 -3.64 2.55 4.51
N VAL A 108 -2.43 2.07 4.25
CA VAL A 108 -1.27 2.29 5.12
C VAL A 108 -0.40 3.38 4.50
N THR A 109 -0.30 4.53 5.16
CA THR A 109 0.52 5.65 4.73
C THR A 109 1.06 6.44 5.92
N ALA A 110 2.20 7.10 5.73
CA ALA A 110 2.73 8.12 6.65
C ALA A 110 2.55 9.55 6.11
N ASP A 111 1.92 9.72 4.95
CA ASP A 111 1.67 11.00 4.31
C ASP A 111 0.41 11.63 4.93
N ALA A 112 0.57 12.76 5.62
CA ALA A 112 -0.54 13.39 6.34
C ALA A 112 -1.61 13.97 5.39
N PRO A 113 -1.27 14.72 4.32
CA PRO A 113 -2.25 15.15 3.32
C PRO A 113 -3.08 14.01 2.71
N LEU A 114 -2.46 12.91 2.27
CA LEU A 114 -3.19 11.74 1.77
C LEU A 114 -4.06 11.13 2.89
N ALA A 115 -3.51 10.95 4.08
CA ALA A 115 -4.24 10.34 5.18
C ALA A 115 -5.49 11.15 5.59
N GLU A 116 -5.37 12.47 5.69
CA GLU A 116 -6.48 13.38 6.01
C GLU A 116 -7.52 13.38 4.88
N GLY A 117 -7.07 13.52 3.63
CA GLY A 117 -7.96 13.49 2.46
C GLY A 117 -8.75 12.19 2.37
N ALA A 118 -8.07 11.04 2.47
CA ALA A 118 -8.72 9.72 2.38
C ALA A 118 -9.69 9.47 3.54
N ARG A 119 -9.35 9.86 4.78
CA ARG A 119 -10.27 9.77 5.93
C ARG A 119 -11.52 10.60 5.75
N ALA A 120 -11.44 11.77 5.12
CA ALA A 120 -12.61 12.60 4.83
C ALA A 120 -13.61 11.91 3.88
N HIS A 121 -13.19 10.89 3.14
CA HIS A 121 -14.05 10.04 2.30
C HIS A 121 -14.42 8.70 2.96
N GLY A 122 -14.10 8.50 4.24
CA GLY A 122 -14.46 7.29 4.99
C GLY A 122 -13.52 6.10 4.79
N VAL A 123 -12.32 6.31 4.23
CA VAL A 123 -11.30 5.26 4.12
C VAL A 123 -10.68 5.00 5.50
N ASP A 124 -10.53 3.72 5.88
CA ASP A 124 -9.70 3.33 7.03
C ASP A 124 -8.24 3.60 6.68
N VAL A 125 -7.63 4.58 7.34
CA VAL A 125 -6.22 4.93 7.14
C VAL A 125 -5.44 4.66 8.41
N ARG A 126 -4.34 3.92 8.29
CA ARG A 126 -3.46 3.55 9.40
C ARG A 126 -2.04 4.04 9.16
N ALA A 127 -1.40 4.58 10.19
CA ALA A 127 0.04 4.78 10.16
C ALA A 127 0.76 3.42 10.11
N PRO A 128 2.00 3.34 9.60
CA PRO A 128 2.72 2.06 9.51
C PRO A 128 2.86 1.33 10.86
N SER A 129 3.05 2.06 11.96
CA SER A 129 3.13 1.48 13.31
C SER A 129 1.80 0.88 13.79
N GLU A 130 0.68 1.52 13.46
CA GLU A 130 -0.67 1.04 13.80
C GLU A 130 -1.03 -0.19 12.96
N ALA A 131 -0.74 -0.14 11.66
CA ALA A 131 -0.91 -1.27 10.75
C ALA A 131 -0.06 -2.47 11.21
N ALA A 132 1.22 -2.26 11.54
CA ALA A 132 2.11 -3.32 12.00
C ALA A 132 1.77 -3.91 13.39
N ARG A 133 0.91 -3.24 14.17
CA ARG A 133 0.37 -3.75 15.44
C ARG A 133 -0.94 -4.52 15.24
N SER A 134 -1.73 -4.13 14.24
CA SER A 134 -3.08 -4.64 14.04
C SER A 134 -3.19 -5.72 12.96
N LEU A 135 -2.20 -5.82 12.07
CA LEU A 135 -2.22 -6.72 10.90
C LEU A 135 -1.13 -7.80 10.92
N LEU A 136 -0.18 -7.74 11.87
CA LEU A 136 0.97 -8.65 11.99
C LEU A 136 0.98 -9.32 13.36
#